data_AF-A0A952G0Z2-F1
#
_entry.id   AF-A0A952G0Z2-F1
#
_cell.length_a   1.000
_cell.length_b   1.000
_cell.length_c   1.000
_cell.angle_alpha   90.00
_cell.angle_beta   90.00
_cell.angle_gamma   90.00
#
_symmetry.space_group_name_H-M   'P 1'
#
loop_
_entity.id
_entity.type
_entity.pdbx_description
1 polymer ?
#
loop_
_entity_poly.entity_id
_entity_poly.type
_entity_poly.pdbx_seq_one_letter_code
_entity_poly.pdbx_strand_id
1 'polypeptide(L)'
;DFWNICDDKKCHLFFTNDNGSFFRGETTIENFPHGFSEPVVAMKEKREDMFEASNTYRISGTNKYLTLIEAMGPSGRYFRAWTADRLDGTWQPIPGARMNMFAGPENVKFTGRTWSEGVSHGEMIRDGFDQTLSIDPCQPMRFLYQGLDMEKNKKYEYIELPYRLGLITATAPNAISELCKK
;
A
#
# COMPACT_ATOMS: atom_id res chain seq x y z
N ASP A 1 8.29 8.30 3.03
CA ASP A 1 6.91 7.79 3.22
C ASP A 1 6.73 7.20 4.60
N PHE A 2 6.12 7.95 5.52
CA PHE A 2 5.89 7.55 6.90
C PHE A 2 4.42 7.19 7.11
N TRP A 3 4.16 6.09 7.81
CA TRP A 3 2.81 5.55 7.99
C TRP A 3 2.58 5.10 9.44
N ASN A 4 1.68 5.79 10.16
CA ASN A 4 1.31 5.41 11.52
C ASN A 4 0.03 4.56 11.52
N ILE A 5 0.01 3.46 12.28
CA ILE A 5 -1.19 2.65 12.53
C ILE A 5 -1.11 2.09 13.96
N CYS A 6 -2.22 2.10 14.68
CA CYS A 6 -2.29 1.55 16.03
C CYS A 6 -3.25 0.35 16.11
N ASP A 7 -2.90 -0.62 16.95
CA ASP A 7 -3.81 -1.67 17.41
C ASP A 7 -4.49 -1.27 18.73
N ASP A 8 -4.82 -2.21 19.61
CA ASP A 8 -5.41 -1.93 20.93
C ASP A 8 -4.38 -1.57 22.00
N LYS A 9 -3.07 -1.72 21.73
CA LYS A 9 -1.99 -1.58 22.71
C LYS A 9 -0.88 -0.64 22.27
N LYS A 10 -0.54 -0.65 20.98
CA LYS A 10 0.63 0.02 20.43
C LYS A 10 0.27 0.82 19.18
N CYS A 11 1.06 1.87 18.97
CA CYS A 11 1.16 2.56 17.69
C CYS A 11 2.47 2.20 17.01
N HIS A 12 2.40 1.93 15.71
CA HIS A 12 3.51 1.53 14.87
C HIS A 12 3.79 2.60 13.82
N LEU A 13 5.06 2.92 13.62
CA LEU A 13 5.54 3.80 12.56
C LEU A 13 6.25 2.95 11.52
N PHE A 14 5.63 2.81 10.36
CA PHE A 14 6.21 2.15 9.20
C PHE A 14 6.80 3.14 8.22
N PHE A 15 7.87 2.74 7.54
CA PHE A 15 8.48 3.52 6.46
C PHE A 15 9.40 2.67 5.58
N THR A 16 9.78 3.22 4.43
CA THR A 16 10.71 2.64 3.46
C THR A 16 11.94 3.53 3.28
N ASN A 17 12.97 3.02 2.60
CA ASN A 17 14.24 3.73 2.38
C ASN A 17 14.71 3.75 0.91
N ASP A 18 13.79 3.55 -0.04
CA ASP A 18 14.07 3.51 -1.48
C ASP A 18 15.06 2.40 -1.89
N ASN A 19 15.30 1.42 -1.01
CA ASN A 19 16.34 0.42 -1.16
C ASN A 19 15.95 -0.94 -0.57
N GLY A 20 14.71 -1.37 -0.80
CA GLY A 20 14.30 -2.75 -0.54
C GLY A 20 14.02 -3.07 0.93
N SER A 21 13.97 -2.08 1.82
CA SER A 21 13.75 -2.31 3.25
C SER A 21 12.49 -1.60 3.75
N PHE A 22 11.61 -2.37 4.37
CA PHE A 22 10.40 -1.89 5.05
C PHE A 22 10.65 -1.94 6.56
N PHE A 23 10.65 -0.78 7.20
CA PHE A 23 10.98 -0.61 8.61
C PHE A 23 9.75 -0.42 9.47
N ARG A 24 9.89 -0.72 10.76
CA ARG A 24 8.86 -0.52 11.77
C ARG A 24 9.47 -0.09 13.09
N GLY A 25 9.06 1.06 13.62
CA GLY A 25 9.19 1.41 15.03
C GLY A 25 7.85 1.21 15.77
N GLU A 26 7.86 1.17 17.10
CA GLU A 26 6.63 1.08 17.89
C GLU A 26 6.71 1.87 19.22
N THR A 27 5.56 2.31 19.71
CA THR A 27 5.35 2.89 21.05
C THR A 27 4.01 2.44 21.60
N THR A 28 3.73 2.62 22.90
CA THR A 28 2.39 2.35 23.44
C THR A 28 1.42 3.46 23.03
N ILE A 29 0.12 3.17 23.01
CA ILE A 29 -0.90 4.18 22.68
C ILE A 29 -0.83 5.39 23.62
N GLU A 30 -0.62 5.15 24.91
CA GLU A 30 -0.58 6.19 25.93
C GLU A 30 0.62 7.13 25.78
N ASN A 31 1.70 6.64 25.18
CA ASN A 31 2.93 7.39 25.00
C ASN A 31 3.02 8.06 23.63
N PHE A 32 2.17 7.68 22.66
CA PHE A 32 2.13 8.31 21.35
C PHE A 32 1.87 9.83 21.47
N PRO A 33 2.60 10.69 20.76
CA PRO A 33 3.53 10.42 19.64
C PRO A 33 5.00 10.21 20.05
N HIS A 34 5.29 10.01 21.32
CA HIS A 34 6.64 9.88 21.86
C HIS A 34 7.09 8.42 22.03
N GLY A 35 8.40 8.25 22.28
CA GLY A 35 8.99 6.98 22.72
C GLY A 35 8.92 5.84 21.71
N PHE A 36 8.95 6.15 20.42
CA PHE A 36 9.17 5.12 19.41
C PHE A 36 10.49 4.39 19.67
N SER A 37 10.43 3.06 19.60
CA SER A 37 11.60 2.20 19.66
C SER A 37 12.55 2.46 18.51
N GLU A 38 13.79 1.99 18.64
CA GLU A 38 14.68 1.85 17.48
C GLU A 38 13.98 1.02 16.39
N PRO A 39 13.95 1.47 15.12
CA PRO A 39 13.26 0.76 14.06
C PRO A 39 13.90 -0.59 13.75
N VAL A 40 13.06 -1.60 13.48
CA VAL A 40 13.47 -2.91 12.98
C VAL A 40 13.11 -3.07 11.51
N VAL A 41 13.82 -3.94 10.79
CA VAL A 41 13.44 -4.33 9.42
C VAL A 41 12.29 -5.34 9.49
N ALA A 42 11.09 -4.92 9.12
CA ALA A 42 9.90 -5.76 9.10
C ALA A 42 9.84 -6.66 7.86
N MET A 43 10.33 -6.18 6.71
CA MET A 43 10.54 -6.97 5.50
C MET A 43 11.75 -6.46 4.70
N LYS A 44 12.35 -7.35 3.91
CA LYS A 44 13.42 -7.02 2.97
C LYS A 44 13.22 -7.73 1.64
N GLU A 45 13.38 -6.99 0.56
CA GLU A 45 13.25 -7.44 -0.83
C GLU A 45 14.34 -6.77 -1.69
N LYS A 46 14.34 -7.03 -3.00
CA LYS A 46 15.10 -6.19 -3.94
C LYS A 46 14.53 -4.78 -3.95
N ARG A 47 15.36 -3.79 -4.28
CA ARG A 47 14.96 -2.38 -4.39
C ARG A 47 13.77 -2.18 -5.33
N GLU A 48 13.77 -2.86 -6.46
CA GLU A 48 12.73 -2.74 -7.49
C GLU A 48 11.43 -3.40 -7.03
N ASP A 49 11.54 -4.44 -6.20
CA ASP A 49 10.43 -5.23 -5.70
C ASP A 49 9.81 -4.62 -4.42
N MET A 50 10.48 -3.66 -3.78
CA MET A 50 10.02 -2.92 -2.60
C MET A 50 10.75 -1.58 -2.54
N PHE A 51 10.15 -0.55 -3.13
CA PHE A 51 10.79 0.74 -3.30
C PHE A 51 10.37 1.72 -2.20
N GLU A 52 9.12 2.19 -2.26
CA GLU A 52 8.62 3.24 -1.37
C GLU A 52 7.10 3.16 -1.11
N ALA A 53 6.50 4.22 -0.57
CA ALA A 53 5.06 4.44 -0.45
C ALA A 53 4.27 3.32 0.25
N SER A 54 4.74 2.87 1.42
CA SER A 54 4.02 1.84 2.17
C SER A 54 2.71 2.36 2.77
N ASN A 55 1.62 1.59 2.63
CA ASN A 55 0.36 1.81 3.34
C ASN A 55 -0.07 0.54 4.08
N THR A 56 -0.38 0.64 5.37
CA THR A 56 -0.78 -0.50 6.21
C THR A 56 -2.17 -0.29 6.83
N TYR A 57 -3.06 -1.26 6.68
CA TYR A 57 -4.46 -1.16 7.07
C TYR A 57 -4.88 -2.34 7.93
N ARG A 58 -5.83 -2.11 8.84
CA ARG A 58 -6.60 -3.18 9.48
C ARG A 58 -7.71 -3.64 8.54
N ILE A 59 -7.91 -4.96 8.40
CA ILE A 59 -9.02 -5.51 7.64
C ILE A 59 -10.20 -5.74 8.58
N SER A 60 -11.27 -4.94 8.43
CA SER A 60 -12.46 -4.98 9.29
C SER A 60 -13.11 -6.37 9.32
N GLY A 61 -13.64 -6.73 10.49
CA GLY A 61 -14.24 -8.06 10.72
C GLY A 61 -13.22 -9.22 10.83
N THR A 62 -11.92 -8.91 10.82
CA THR A 62 -10.85 -9.91 10.94
C THR A 62 -9.80 -9.48 11.97
N ASN A 63 -8.87 -10.40 12.27
CA ASN A 63 -7.64 -10.12 13.02
C ASN A 63 -6.43 -10.04 12.06
N LYS A 64 -6.63 -9.49 10.87
CA LYS A 64 -5.60 -9.38 9.83
C LYS A 64 -5.35 -7.94 9.44
N TYR A 65 -4.13 -7.71 8.97
CA TYR A 65 -3.66 -6.46 8.40
C TYR A 65 -3.25 -6.67 6.95
N LEU A 66 -3.38 -5.62 6.15
CA LEU A 66 -2.89 -5.53 4.79
C LEU A 66 -1.77 -4.48 4.76
N THR A 67 -0.64 -4.78 4.13
CA THR A 67 0.32 -3.74 3.75
C THR A 67 0.50 -3.73 2.24
N LEU A 68 0.48 -2.53 1.66
CA LEU A 68 0.74 -2.23 0.27
C LEU A 68 2.08 -1.51 0.21
N ILE A 69 2.97 -1.89 -0.72
CA ILE A 69 4.24 -1.19 -0.90
C ILE A 69 4.49 -1.02 -2.40
N GLU A 70 4.90 0.18 -2.80
CA GLU A 70 5.17 0.51 -4.19
C GLU A 70 6.45 -0.17 -4.67
N ALA A 71 6.40 -0.66 -5.89
CA ALA A 71 7.45 -1.35 -6.61
C ALA A 71 7.63 -0.71 -8.00
N MET A 72 8.77 -0.99 -8.61
CA MET A 72 9.18 -0.50 -9.92
C MET A 72 9.32 -1.66 -10.90
N GLY A 73 8.75 -1.52 -12.09
CA GLY A 73 8.85 -2.53 -13.14
C GLY A 73 9.07 -1.91 -14.53
N PRO A 74 9.27 -2.75 -15.56
CA PRO A 74 9.45 -2.29 -16.94
C PRO A 74 8.30 -1.45 -17.49
N SER A 75 7.09 -1.67 -16.95
CA SER A 75 5.88 -0.95 -17.32
C SER A 75 5.48 0.07 -16.26
N GLY A 76 6.44 0.70 -15.57
CA GLY A 76 6.19 1.76 -14.59
C GLY A 76 6.01 1.27 -13.15
N ARG A 77 5.34 2.08 -12.34
CA ARG A 77 5.10 1.83 -10.91
C ARG A 77 3.88 0.92 -10.69
N TYR A 78 3.93 0.11 -9.65
CA TYR A 78 2.81 -0.75 -9.25
C TYR A 78 2.88 -1.05 -7.75
N PHE A 79 1.78 -1.49 -7.16
CA PHE A 79 1.75 -1.91 -5.75
C PHE A 79 1.81 -3.43 -5.62
N ARG A 80 2.58 -3.89 -4.63
CA ARG A 80 2.57 -5.26 -4.13
C ARG A 80 1.88 -5.31 -2.76
N ALA A 81 1.28 -6.45 -2.42
CA ALA A 81 0.52 -6.61 -1.19
C ALA A 81 0.95 -7.81 -0.35
N TRP A 82 0.93 -7.63 0.97
CA TRP A 82 1.15 -8.68 1.97
C TRP A 82 0.11 -8.57 3.07
N THR A 83 -0.14 -9.68 3.77
CA THR A 83 -0.99 -9.72 4.96
C THR A 83 -0.23 -10.25 6.16
N ALA A 84 -0.65 -9.85 7.36
CA ALA A 84 -0.13 -10.35 8.63
C ALA A 84 -1.27 -10.44 9.66
N ASP A 85 -1.11 -11.30 10.67
CA ASP A 85 -2.07 -11.39 11.79
C ASP A 85 -1.83 -10.31 12.87
N ARG A 86 -0.66 -9.66 12.83
CA ARG A 86 -0.24 -8.60 13.77
C ARG A 86 0.66 -7.59 13.06
N LEU A 87 0.63 -6.34 13.50
CA LEU A 87 1.49 -5.28 12.96
C LEU A 87 2.99 -5.53 13.17
N ASP A 88 3.34 -6.22 14.26
CA ASP A 88 4.71 -6.66 14.56
C ASP A 88 5.00 -8.12 14.16
N GLY A 89 4.09 -8.74 13.40
CA GLY A 89 4.20 -10.12 12.96
C GLY A 89 4.96 -10.31 11.64
N THR A 90 4.88 -11.53 11.11
CA THR A 90 5.44 -11.88 9.80
C THR A 90 4.45 -11.56 8.69
N TRP A 91 4.90 -10.81 7.69
CA TRP A 91 4.14 -10.47 6.50
C TRP A 91 4.25 -11.56 5.44
N GLN A 92 3.11 -11.98 4.90
CA GLN A 92 2.99 -13.03 3.88
C GLN A 92 2.39 -12.45 2.59
N PRO A 93 2.93 -12.78 1.41
CA PRO A 93 2.37 -12.29 0.14
C PRO A 93 0.89 -12.67 0.00
N ILE A 94 0.07 -11.80 -0.58
CA ILE A 94 -1.32 -12.16 -0.89
C ILE A 94 -1.37 -13.35 -1.87
N PRO A 95 -2.29 -14.31 -1.69
CA PRO A 95 -2.41 -15.45 -2.60
C PRO A 95 -3.00 -15.05 -3.96
N GLY A 96 -2.75 -15.86 -4.97
CA GLY A 96 -3.43 -15.78 -6.27
C GLY A 96 -2.93 -14.69 -7.24
N ALA A 97 -1.99 -13.83 -6.84
CA ALA A 97 -1.42 -12.79 -7.70
C ALA A 97 0.08 -13.03 -7.98
N ARG A 98 0.48 -12.98 -9.25
CA ARG A 98 1.90 -13.02 -9.64
C ARG A 98 2.61 -11.80 -9.06
N MET A 99 3.80 -12.02 -8.46
CA MET A 99 4.54 -10.98 -7.73
C MET A 99 3.69 -10.27 -6.68
N ASN A 100 2.67 -10.94 -6.14
CA ASN A 100 1.71 -10.39 -5.18
C ASN A 100 1.19 -8.99 -5.56
N MET A 101 1.00 -8.75 -6.86
CA MET A 101 0.55 -7.48 -7.40
C MET A 101 -0.85 -7.14 -6.91
N PHE A 102 -0.98 -5.97 -6.30
CA PHE A 102 -2.24 -5.38 -5.88
C PHE A 102 -2.86 -4.53 -7.00
N ALA A 103 -2.13 -3.54 -7.49
CA ALA A 103 -2.58 -2.63 -8.53
C ALA A 103 -1.42 -2.24 -9.45
N GLY A 104 -1.59 -2.42 -10.75
CA GLY A 104 -0.58 -2.08 -11.75
C GLY A 104 -1.10 -2.23 -13.18
N PRO A 105 -0.24 -2.02 -14.19
CA PRO A 105 -0.62 -2.08 -15.60
C PRO A 105 -1.30 -3.39 -16.04
N GLU A 106 -1.03 -4.50 -15.35
CA GLU A 106 -1.56 -5.82 -15.69
C GLU A 106 -3.01 -6.04 -15.25
N ASN A 107 -3.48 -5.31 -14.22
CA ASN A 107 -4.81 -5.52 -13.66
C ASN A 107 -5.67 -4.25 -13.55
N VAL A 108 -5.12 -3.07 -13.83
CA VAL A 108 -5.88 -1.82 -13.93
C VAL A 108 -6.40 -1.63 -15.36
N LYS A 109 -7.70 -1.38 -15.48
CA LYS A 109 -8.38 -1.12 -16.75
C LYS A 109 -8.92 0.30 -16.77
N PHE A 110 -8.75 0.98 -17.89
CA PHE A 110 -9.25 2.33 -18.11
C PHE A 110 -10.48 2.30 -19.01
N THR A 111 -11.52 3.04 -18.64
CA THR A 111 -12.62 3.35 -19.57
C THR A 111 -12.15 4.48 -20.47
N GLY A 112 -11.66 4.14 -21.67
CA GLY A 112 -11.13 5.12 -22.64
C GLY A 112 -9.62 5.04 -22.76
N ARG A 113 -8.96 6.21 -22.88
CA ARG A 113 -7.50 6.29 -23.02
C ARG A 113 -6.82 5.81 -21.72
N THR A 114 -5.84 4.92 -21.85
CA THR A 114 -4.83 4.69 -20.82
C THR A 114 -4.01 5.96 -20.66
N TRP A 115 -4.22 6.68 -19.56
CA TRP A 115 -3.56 7.95 -19.31
C TRP A 115 -2.33 7.81 -18.41
N SER A 116 -2.20 6.70 -17.68
CA SER A 116 -1.10 6.50 -16.74
C SER A 116 -0.20 5.32 -17.10
N GLU A 117 1.12 5.52 -17.02
CA GLU A 117 2.12 4.47 -17.17
C GLU A 117 2.19 3.52 -15.96
N GLY A 118 1.34 3.66 -14.94
CA GLY A 118 1.32 2.76 -13.79
C GLY A 118 0.39 3.21 -12.68
N VAL A 119 0.60 2.64 -11.49
CA VAL A 119 -0.04 3.04 -10.24
C VAL A 119 1.07 3.34 -9.24
N SER A 120 1.33 4.63 -9.00
CA SER A 120 2.30 5.10 -8.00
C SER A 120 1.58 5.57 -6.74
N HIS A 121 2.32 6.06 -5.74
CA HIS A 121 1.89 6.48 -4.41
C HIS A 121 0.39 6.83 -4.31
N GLY A 122 -0.30 6.11 -3.43
CA GLY A 122 -1.72 6.29 -3.20
C GLY A 122 -2.15 5.93 -1.78
N GLU A 123 -3.45 5.93 -1.56
CA GLU A 123 -4.08 5.49 -0.32
C GLU A 123 -5.44 4.84 -0.61
N MET A 124 -5.75 3.77 0.12
CA MET A 124 -7.07 3.16 0.14
C MET A 124 -8.11 4.14 0.70
N ILE A 125 -9.31 4.13 0.11
CA ILE A 125 -10.47 4.74 0.75
C ILE A 125 -10.85 3.87 1.95
N ARG A 126 -10.64 4.41 3.15
CA ARG A 126 -10.87 3.74 4.43
C ARG A 126 -12.36 3.66 4.79
N ASP A 127 -12.71 2.72 5.68
CA ASP A 127 -14.07 2.60 6.27
C ASP A 127 -14.21 3.35 7.62
N GLY A 128 -13.13 4.00 8.05
CA GLY A 128 -13.06 4.84 9.24
C GLY A 128 -11.91 5.85 9.16
N PHE A 129 -11.81 6.70 10.17
CA PHE A 129 -10.84 7.81 10.20
C PHE A 129 -10.01 7.88 11.49
N ASP A 130 -10.09 6.85 12.33
CA ASP A 130 -9.30 6.76 13.56
C ASP A 130 -7.89 6.17 13.28
N GLN A 131 -7.11 6.02 14.35
CA GLN A 131 -5.73 5.54 14.30
C GLN A 131 -5.58 4.06 13.89
N THR A 132 -6.67 3.31 13.75
CA THR A 132 -6.64 1.89 13.37
C THR A 132 -6.54 1.67 11.87
N LEU A 133 -6.83 2.70 11.07
CA LEU A 133 -6.76 2.70 9.60
C LEU A 133 -7.46 1.50 8.97
N SER A 134 -8.74 1.34 9.30
CA SER A 134 -9.52 0.19 8.87
C SER A 134 -9.99 0.30 7.40
N ILE A 135 -10.15 -0.87 6.76
CA ILE A 135 -10.77 -1.05 5.44
C ILE A 135 -11.80 -2.18 5.49
N ASP A 136 -12.91 -2.00 4.77
CA ASP A 136 -13.99 -2.99 4.71
C ASP A 136 -13.75 -4.01 3.58
N PRO A 137 -13.52 -5.31 3.87
CA PRO A 137 -13.37 -6.33 2.83
C PRO A 137 -14.68 -6.63 2.08
N CYS A 138 -15.84 -6.25 2.61
CA CYS A 138 -17.14 -6.52 2.01
C CYS A 138 -17.57 -5.48 0.96
N GLN A 139 -16.85 -4.36 0.85
CA GLN A 139 -17.10 -3.33 -0.16
C GLN A 139 -16.06 -3.41 -1.29
N PRO A 140 -16.40 -2.96 -2.52
CA PRO A 140 -15.40 -2.76 -3.56
C PRO A 140 -14.28 -1.84 -3.06
N MET A 141 -13.07 -2.40 -3.00
CA MET A 141 -11.86 -1.67 -2.65
C MET A 141 -11.64 -0.51 -3.62
N ARG A 142 -11.37 0.69 -3.09
CA ARG A 142 -11.05 1.89 -3.86
C ARG A 142 -9.71 2.45 -3.44
N PHE A 143 -8.86 2.80 -4.40
CA PHE A 143 -7.50 3.30 -4.15
C PHE A 143 -7.28 4.59 -4.94
N LEU A 144 -7.11 5.70 -4.23
CA LEU A 144 -6.75 6.99 -4.81
C LEU A 144 -5.24 6.97 -5.02
N TYR A 145 -4.77 7.24 -6.24
CA TYR A 145 -3.37 7.08 -6.59
C TYR A 145 -2.88 8.23 -7.46
N GLN A 146 -1.57 8.49 -7.43
CA GLN A 146 -0.93 9.33 -8.44
C GLN A 146 -0.55 8.48 -9.66
N GLY A 147 -1.03 8.92 -10.82
CA GLY A 147 -0.65 8.36 -12.12
C GLY A 147 0.19 9.35 -12.91
N LEU A 148 1.11 8.83 -13.70
CA LEU A 148 1.97 9.63 -14.57
C LEU A 148 1.40 9.74 -16.00
N ASP A 149 0.94 10.95 -16.38
CA ASP A 149 0.44 11.25 -17.74
C ASP A 149 1.56 11.90 -18.60
N MET A 150 2.35 11.08 -19.28
CA MET A 150 3.45 11.57 -20.10
C MET A 150 2.97 12.16 -21.42
N GLU A 151 3.39 13.39 -21.71
CA GLU A 151 3.30 13.92 -23.08
C GLU A 151 4.29 13.18 -23.98
N LYS A 152 3.81 12.73 -25.14
CA LYS A 152 4.64 12.01 -26.11
C LYS A 152 5.87 12.85 -26.50
N ASN A 153 7.05 12.23 -26.45
CA ASN A 153 8.35 12.82 -26.78
C ASN A 153 8.85 13.93 -25.83
N LYS A 154 8.16 14.19 -24.72
CA LYS A 154 8.64 15.11 -23.70
C LYS A 154 9.45 14.35 -22.66
N LYS A 155 10.59 14.91 -22.29
CA LYS A 155 11.38 14.45 -21.15
C LYS A 155 11.11 15.39 -19.99
N TYR A 156 10.99 14.83 -18.80
CA TYR A 156 10.83 15.57 -17.56
C TYR A 156 11.92 15.12 -16.61
N GLU A 157 12.46 16.06 -15.82
CA GLU A 157 13.16 15.69 -14.60
C GLU A 157 12.14 15.15 -13.58
N TYR A 158 12.59 14.31 -12.64
CA TYR A 158 11.67 13.61 -11.71
C TYR A 158 10.70 14.55 -10.98
N ILE A 159 11.20 15.70 -10.51
CA ILE A 159 10.39 16.69 -9.77
C ILE A 159 9.37 17.44 -10.65
N GLU A 160 9.54 17.38 -11.96
CA GLU A 160 8.68 18.05 -12.95
C GLU A 160 7.65 17.09 -13.57
N LEU A 161 7.68 15.82 -13.18
CA LEU A 161 6.78 14.80 -13.71
C LEU A 161 5.32 15.22 -13.49
N PRO A 162 4.47 15.16 -14.53
CA PRO A 162 3.10 15.68 -14.48
C PRO A 162 2.14 14.69 -13.80
N TYR A 163 2.41 14.30 -12.56
CA TYR A 163 1.53 13.44 -11.80
C TYR A 163 0.13 14.03 -11.67
N ARG A 164 -0.89 13.17 -11.79
CA ARG A 164 -2.30 13.50 -11.60
C ARG A 164 -2.95 12.44 -10.72
N LEU A 165 -4.00 12.81 -10.00
CA LEU A 165 -4.73 11.87 -9.16
C LEU A 165 -5.79 11.12 -9.97
N GLY A 166 -5.85 9.81 -9.76
CA GLY A 166 -6.90 8.93 -10.28
C GLY A 166 -7.47 8.05 -9.17
N LEU A 167 -8.63 7.46 -9.43
CA LEU A 167 -9.28 6.52 -8.52
C LEU A 167 -9.51 5.19 -9.24
N ILE A 168 -8.91 4.12 -8.75
CA ILE A 168 -9.24 2.76 -9.19
C ILE A 168 -10.23 2.11 -8.22
N THR A 169 -11.14 1.32 -8.77
CA THR A 169 -12.14 0.54 -8.02
C THR A 169 -12.03 -0.92 -8.40
N ALA A 170 -11.93 -1.80 -7.41
CA ALA A 170 -11.92 -3.24 -7.63
C ALA A 170 -13.26 -3.70 -8.22
N THR A 171 -13.21 -4.51 -9.27
CA THR A 171 -14.39 -4.98 -10.01
C THR A 171 -14.58 -6.50 -9.98
N ALA A 172 -13.62 -7.23 -9.42
CA ALA A 172 -13.64 -8.69 -9.32
C ALA A 172 -13.27 -9.14 -7.91
N PRO A 173 -13.70 -10.35 -7.50
CA PRO A 173 -13.22 -10.99 -6.28
C PRO A 173 -11.69 -11.03 -6.23
N ASN A 174 -11.16 -10.86 -5.03
CA ASN A 174 -9.74 -10.83 -4.72
C ASN A 174 -9.50 -11.35 -3.29
N ALA A 175 -8.23 -11.60 -2.95
CA ALA A 175 -7.81 -12.16 -1.67
C ALA A 175 -8.32 -11.39 -0.43
N ILE A 176 -8.56 -10.08 -0.54
CA ILE A 176 -9.09 -9.27 0.58
C ILE A 176 -10.61 -9.41 0.65
N SER A 177 -11.30 -9.34 -0.48
CA SER A 177 -12.77 -9.52 -0.50
C SER A 177 -13.23 -10.91 -0.05
N GLU A 178 -12.40 -11.94 -0.22
CA GLU A 178 -12.65 -13.30 0.29
C GLU A 178 -12.70 -13.36 1.82
N LEU A 179 -12.16 -12.35 2.52
CA LEU A 179 -12.23 -12.25 3.97
C LEU A 179 -13.55 -11.67 4.47
N CYS A 180 -14.43 -11.20 3.58
CA CYS A 180 -15.78 -10.77 3.94
C CYS A 180 -16.58 -11.97 4.46
N LYS A 181 -16.78 -12.02 5.78
CA LYS A 181 -17.68 -12.98 6.41
C LYS A 181 -19.11 -12.44 6.33
N LYS A 182 -20.00 -13.22 5.74
CA LYS A 182 -21.45 -12.97 5.75
C LYS A 182 -22.04 -13.12 7.14
#